data_AF-A0A183BJ70-F1
#
_entry.id   AF-A0A183BJ70-F1
#
_cell.length_a   1.000
_cell.length_b   1.000
_cell.length_c   1.000
_cell.angle_alpha   90.00
_cell.angle_beta   90.00
_cell.angle_gamma   90.00
#
_symmetry.space_group_name_H-M   'P 1'
#
loop_
_entity.id
_entity.type
_entity.pdbx_description
1 polymer ?
#
loop_
_entity_poly.entity_id
_entity_poly.type
_entity_poly.pdbx_seq_one_letter_code
_entity_poly.pdbx_strand_id
1 'polypeptide(L)'
;MHEDNLASPITLNTFHFWFPTNDTCDHQLLARDKHMAQDGGEEKNVGEKEEKPKPDGLEKEEKQKRKKSRDKKKSRRREKSRREKKAKAGEAAATEQPKPESGEAVVTEEPPKTAAEEGGAVVDQPKAEAGDAAVEQPKSCCTFTRQWSEVEYEKRSEETLVALSEYLDTLADRVECDSAYDVSYSMGVLTAHIGPSVGTYVINKQNPNKQIWLSSPISGPKRYDLSDTAPRPSTLLMRAWAINAFDTPLVATDVPVPVIQSDEQLLIRVKAASVNPIDVSMSEGYGREVLNTVKSLSDLVSGGLLPKPANIMEAAQAFGSTCAKMSQSGQQFPLVLGRDCSGEVVEVGRGVKQFDVGDQVIAVVPPQWQGCHAEYAITSKNAVSPKPASLSHAEAAALPYVACTAWAALVTTGRMDPNNSQQSRVLIHGGAGGVGTMAIQMLRCWGVEKNEIGGRIRGKSEGPFELILDCASSELAEWSDELLGIWRRCVHVSVNSPLLRDTDRYGLPMGLASTGLKLISRNLKGCLYLPAFFAPNSDCLHWVTESVERCQLRPVIDEVFPFSELPKAYEKVGAMHGKGKTVIDFETQHLDQF
;
A
#
# COMPACT_ATOMS: atom_id res chain seq x y z
N MET A 1 16.37 14.91 -20.27
CA MET A 1 15.78 16.21 -19.88
C MET A 1 14.30 16.13 -20.17
N HIS A 2 13.43 16.67 -19.31
CA HIS A 2 12.00 16.88 -19.56
C HIS A 2 11.49 17.90 -18.54
N GLU A 3 10.93 19.03 -18.99
CA GLU A 3 9.98 19.88 -18.25
C GLU A 3 9.37 20.94 -19.20
N ASP A 4 8.46 20.46 -20.04
CA ASP A 4 7.06 20.91 -20.23
C ASP A 4 6.65 22.38 -20.49
N ASN A 5 5.58 22.47 -21.30
CA ASN A 5 4.55 23.52 -21.36
C ASN A 5 4.84 24.88 -22.06
N LEU A 6 4.86 24.82 -23.40
CA LEU A 6 4.09 25.76 -24.23
C LEU A 6 3.11 24.98 -25.15
N ALA A 7 2.01 25.63 -25.53
CA ALA A 7 0.78 25.08 -26.09
C ALA A 7 0.87 23.86 -27.05
N SER A 8 -0.06 22.91 -26.87
CA SER A 8 -0.29 21.71 -27.68
C SER A 8 -0.94 21.99 -29.05
N PRO A 9 -1.02 21.03 -30.01
CA PRO A 9 -0.69 19.60 -29.91
C PRO A 9 0.11 18.97 -31.09
N ILE A 10 1.16 18.20 -30.79
CA ILE A 10 1.65 17.13 -31.69
C ILE A 10 1.93 15.86 -30.86
N THR A 11 1.28 14.75 -31.24
CA THR A 11 1.52 13.42 -30.68
C THR A 11 2.69 12.74 -31.38
N LEU A 12 3.72 12.32 -30.63
CA LEU A 12 4.84 11.52 -31.16
C LEU A 12 4.86 10.11 -30.54
N ASN A 13 3.83 9.33 -30.89
CA ASN A 13 3.57 8.02 -30.32
C ASN A 13 4.09 6.87 -31.21
N THR A 14 5.39 6.86 -31.53
CA THR A 14 6.08 5.73 -32.20
C THR A 14 7.59 5.76 -31.96
N PHE A 15 8.10 4.76 -31.24
CA PHE A 15 9.53 4.39 -31.25
C PHE A 15 9.69 2.86 -31.19
N HIS A 16 9.36 2.20 -32.31
CA HIS A 16 10.02 0.94 -32.68
C HIS A 16 11.20 1.30 -33.58
N PHE A 17 12.42 0.95 -33.19
CA PHE A 17 13.52 0.79 -34.14
C PHE A 17 14.38 -0.44 -33.80
N TRP A 18 15.06 -0.92 -34.83
CA TRP A 18 15.53 -2.29 -34.98
C TRP A 18 17.06 -2.32 -34.89
N PHE A 19 17.64 -3.31 -34.21
CA PHE A 19 19.08 -3.57 -34.33
C PHE A 19 19.34 -4.34 -35.63
N PRO A 20 20.31 -3.93 -36.47
CA PRO A 20 20.67 -4.68 -37.66
C PRO A 20 21.53 -5.89 -37.30
N THR A 21 20.94 -7.09 -37.30
CA THR A 21 21.71 -8.34 -37.40
C THR A 21 21.93 -8.68 -38.87
N ASN A 22 23.18 -8.66 -39.33
CA ASN A 22 23.54 -9.33 -40.58
C ASN A 22 23.31 -10.83 -40.41
N ASP A 23 22.42 -11.40 -41.22
CA ASP A 23 22.63 -12.74 -41.76
C ASP A 23 21.91 -12.89 -43.10
N THR A 24 22.60 -13.49 -44.06
CA THR A 24 22.14 -13.58 -45.46
C THR A 24 21.57 -14.96 -45.76
N CYS A 25 20.32 -15.02 -46.20
CA CYS A 25 19.79 -16.11 -47.03
C CYS A 25 18.65 -15.60 -47.92
N ASP A 26 18.75 -15.82 -49.22
CA ASP A 26 17.63 -15.65 -50.16
C ASP A 26 16.52 -16.68 -49.89
N HIS A 27 15.26 -16.30 -50.12
CA HIS A 27 14.55 -16.81 -51.30
C HIS A 27 13.31 -15.97 -51.65
N GLN A 28 13.01 -15.90 -52.94
CA GLN A 28 11.98 -15.04 -53.53
C GLN A 28 10.64 -15.76 -53.75
N LEU A 29 9.61 -14.96 -54.10
CA LEU A 29 8.36 -15.37 -54.78
C LEU A 29 7.37 -16.18 -53.91
N LEU A 30 6.05 -16.15 -54.11
CA LEU A 30 5.23 -15.56 -55.19
C LEU A 30 3.87 -15.12 -54.62
N ALA A 31 3.25 -14.08 -55.17
CA ALA A 31 1.82 -13.78 -54.95
C ALA A 31 0.98 -14.39 -56.07
N ARG A 32 -0.31 -14.74 -55.81
CA ARG A 32 -1.50 -14.32 -56.60
C ARG A 32 -2.80 -15.12 -56.36
N ASP A 33 -3.90 -14.38 -56.54
CA ASP A 33 -5.17 -14.74 -57.22
C ASP A 33 -6.24 -15.69 -56.61
N LYS A 34 -7.45 -15.11 -56.53
CA LYS A 34 -8.80 -15.63 -56.91
C LYS A 34 -9.81 -16.17 -55.87
N HIS A 35 -10.75 -15.27 -55.51
CA HIS A 35 -12.15 -15.20 -56.00
C HIS A 35 -13.12 -16.41 -55.96
N MET A 36 -14.37 -16.03 -55.67
CA MET A 36 -15.67 -16.63 -56.08
C MET A 36 -16.18 -17.92 -55.40
N ALA A 37 -17.25 -17.74 -54.61
CA ALA A 37 -18.55 -18.38 -54.86
C ALA A 37 -19.68 -17.55 -54.23
N GLN A 38 -20.83 -17.47 -54.89
CA GLN A 38 -22.11 -17.01 -54.32
C GLN A 38 -23.17 -18.06 -54.66
N ASP A 39 -24.06 -18.34 -53.70
CA ASP A 39 -25.43 -18.82 -53.91
C ASP A 39 -26.20 -18.61 -52.58
N GLY A 40 -27.53 -18.43 -52.54
CA GLY A 40 -28.48 -18.44 -53.65
C GLY A 40 -29.70 -19.30 -53.34
N GLY A 41 -30.63 -18.81 -52.51
CA GLY A 41 -31.82 -19.57 -52.12
C GLY A 41 -32.88 -18.71 -51.42
N GLU A 42 -34.14 -18.83 -51.86
CA GLU A 42 -35.22 -17.89 -51.54
C GLU A 42 -36.31 -18.46 -50.59
N GLU A 43 -37.00 -17.51 -49.95
CA GLU A 43 -38.38 -17.55 -49.44
C GLU A 43 -38.95 -18.81 -48.73
N LYS A 44 -39.49 -18.58 -47.53
CA LYS A 44 -40.95 -18.38 -47.40
C LYS A 44 -41.38 -17.67 -46.12
N ASN A 45 -42.49 -16.95 -46.25
CA ASN A 45 -43.06 -16.08 -45.22
C ASN A 45 -44.34 -16.72 -44.66
N VAL A 46 -44.42 -16.94 -43.35
CA VAL A 46 -45.67 -17.21 -42.62
C VAL A 46 -45.61 -16.39 -41.33
N GLY A 47 -46.58 -15.49 -41.14
CA GLY A 47 -46.62 -14.61 -39.98
C GLY A 47 -47.76 -14.97 -39.04
N GLU A 48 -47.45 -15.23 -37.78
CA GLU A 48 -48.41 -15.22 -36.67
C GLU A 48 -48.16 -13.98 -35.79
N LYS A 49 -49.25 -13.40 -35.27
CA LYS A 49 -49.21 -12.29 -34.31
C LYS A 49 -49.57 -12.82 -32.93
N GLU A 50 -48.62 -12.75 -31.99
CA GLU A 50 -48.95 -12.82 -30.57
C GLU A 50 -48.88 -11.44 -29.91
N GLU A 51 -49.91 -11.09 -29.14
CA GLU A 51 -49.96 -9.84 -28.37
C GLU A 51 -49.18 -9.96 -27.06
N LYS A 52 -48.39 -8.94 -26.73
CA LYS A 52 -47.73 -8.84 -25.42
C LYS A 52 -48.76 -8.47 -24.33
N PRO A 53 -48.92 -9.26 -23.25
CA PRO A 53 -49.83 -8.92 -22.15
C PRO A 53 -49.31 -7.74 -21.30
N LYS A 54 -50.25 -6.97 -20.71
CA LYS A 54 -49.95 -5.80 -19.87
C LYS A 54 -49.52 -6.18 -18.43
N PRO A 55 -48.66 -5.38 -17.75
CA PRO A 55 -47.91 -5.84 -16.58
C PRO A 55 -48.59 -5.60 -15.21
N ASP A 56 -49.82 -6.09 -14.99
CA ASP A 56 -50.58 -5.90 -13.72
C ASP A 56 -50.79 -7.17 -12.86
N GLY A 57 -50.38 -8.35 -13.35
CA GLY A 57 -50.61 -9.63 -12.67
C GLY A 57 -49.55 -9.99 -11.62
N LEU A 58 -48.27 -9.89 -12.01
CA LEU A 58 -47.12 -10.43 -11.25
C LEU A 58 -46.98 -9.83 -9.84
N GLU A 59 -47.21 -8.52 -9.72
CA GLU A 59 -46.96 -7.78 -8.48
C GLU A 59 -47.89 -8.22 -7.32
N LYS A 60 -49.12 -8.66 -7.64
CA LYS A 60 -50.08 -9.19 -6.66
C LYS A 60 -49.67 -10.58 -6.16
N GLU A 61 -49.18 -11.43 -7.04
CA GLU A 61 -48.73 -12.78 -6.69
C GLU A 61 -47.46 -12.72 -5.81
N GLU A 62 -46.52 -11.83 -6.12
CA GLU A 62 -45.30 -11.61 -5.35
C GLU A 62 -45.61 -11.04 -3.95
N LYS A 63 -46.53 -10.07 -3.84
CA LYS A 63 -47.04 -9.57 -2.55
C LYS A 63 -47.69 -10.68 -1.72
N GLN A 64 -48.41 -11.63 -2.34
CA GLN A 64 -49.01 -12.77 -1.66
C GLN A 64 -47.96 -13.80 -1.19
N LYS A 65 -46.92 -14.08 -2.00
CA LYS A 65 -45.75 -14.90 -1.63
C LYS A 65 -44.98 -14.28 -0.44
N ARG A 66 -44.70 -12.96 -0.48
CA ARG A 66 -44.08 -12.21 0.62
C ARG A 66 -44.91 -12.25 1.92
N LYS A 67 -46.24 -12.21 1.84
CA LYS A 67 -47.14 -12.35 3.01
C LYS A 67 -47.04 -13.74 3.65
N LYS A 68 -47.20 -14.81 2.86
CA LYS A 68 -47.06 -16.21 3.33
C LYS A 68 -45.69 -16.46 4.00
N SER A 69 -44.62 -15.87 3.46
CA SER A 69 -43.27 -15.90 4.07
C SER A 69 -43.21 -15.23 5.45
N ARG A 70 -43.73 -14.00 5.58
CA ARG A 70 -43.78 -13.27 6.87
C ARG A 70 -44.53 -14.05 7.95
N ASP A 71 -45.66 -14.66 7.62
CA ASP A 71 -46.48 -15.38 8.61
C ASP A 71 -45.84 -16.72 9.03
N LYS A 72 -45.18 -17.45 8.10
CA LYS A 72 -44.35 -18.63 8.43
C LYS A 72 -43.17 -18.26 9.35
N LYS A 73 -42.57 -17.07 9.18
CA LYS A 73 -41.49 -16.54 10.04
C LYS A 73 -42.01 -16.10 11.43
N LYS A 74 -43.22 -15.53 11.52
CA LYS A 74 -43.91 -15.25 12.81
C LYS A 74 -44.25 -16.54 13.57
N SER A 75 -44.74 -17.57 12.89
CA SER A 75 -45.08 -18.87 13.50
C SER A 75 -43.85 -19.49 14.19
N ARG A 76 -42.73 -19.63 13.47
CA ARG A 76 -41.47 -20.17 14.02
C ARG A 76 -40.95 -19.38 15.23
N ARG A 77 -41.09 -18.04 15.26
CA ARG A 77 -40.74 -17.22 16.43
C ARG A 77 -41.62 -17.51 17.66
N ARG A 78 -42.94 -17.67 17.47
CA ARG A 78 -43.87 -18.04 18.56
C ARG A 78 -43.56 -19.42 19.14
N GLU A 79 -43.19 -20.37 18.29
CA GLU A 79 -42.83 -21.71 18.76
C GLU A 79 -41.49 -21.74 19.52
N LYS A 80 -40.45 -21.03 19.04
CA LYS A 80 -39.17 -20.93 19.76
C LYS A 80 -39.38 -20.34 21.17
N SER A 81 -40.17 -19.27 21.28
CA SER A 81 -40.51 -18.65 22.57
C SER A 81 -41.28 -19.60 23.51
N ARG A 82 -42.15 -20.47 22.96
CA ARG A 82 -42.81 -21.54 23.75
C ARG A 82 -41.82 -22.60 24.26
N ARG A 83 -40.80 -22.98 23.46
CA ARG A 83 -39.75 -23.91 23.90
C ARG A 83 -38.85 -23.29 24.97
N GLU A 84 -38.44 -22.03 24.78
CA GLU A 84 -37.63 -21.26 25.76
C GLU A 84 -38.38 -21.07 27.09
N LYS A 85 -39.70 -20.82 27.06
CA LYS A 85 -40.52 -20.78 28.29
C LYS A 85 -40.70 -22.14 28.96
N LYS A 86 -40.72 -23.25 28.21
CA LYS A 86 -40.73 -24.60 28.82
C LYS A 86 -39.39 -24.94 29.48
N ALA A 87 -38.26 -24.56 28.88
CA ALA A 87 -36.94 -24.78 29.47
C ALA A 87 -36.81 -24.10 30.84
N LYS A 88 -37.11 -22.80 30.92
CA LYS A 88 -37.08 -22.03 32.18
C LYS A 88 -38.07 -22.49 33.26
N ALA A 89 -39.07 -23.32 32.90
CA ALA A 89 -40.00 -23.90 33.86
C ALA A 89 -39.49 -25.20 34.49
N GLY A 90 -38.56 -25.92 33.85
CA GLY A 90 -37.93 -27.11 34.43
C GLY A 90 -36.74 -26.79 35.34
N GLU A 91 -36.05 -25.69 35.04
CA GLU A 91 -34.84 -25.23 35.76
C GLU A 91 -35.12 -24.68 37.18
N ALA A 92 -36.40 -24.37 37.48
CA ALA A 92 -36.83 -23.81 38.76
C ALA A 92 -37.24 -24.86 39.82
N ALA A 93 -36.98 -26.16 39.57
CA ALA A 93 -37.49 -27.27 40.36
C ALA A 93 -36.39 -28.13 41.05
N ALA A 94 -35.15 -27.64 41.11
CA ALA A 94 -33.99 -28.41 41.58
C ALA A 94 -33.05 -27.58 42.47
N THR A 95 -33.50 -27.25 43.69
CA THR A 95 -32.66 -26.58 44.70
C THR A 95 -33.01 -27.03 46.12
N GLU A 96 -32.25 -27.99 46.64
CA GLU A 96 -32.15 -28.28 48.09
C GLU A 96 -30.71 -28.73 48.41
N GLN A 97 -30.20 -28.36 49.59
CA GLN A 97 -28.85 -28.72 50.08
C GLN A 97 -28.94 -29.82 51.15
N PRO A 98 -27.80 -30.37 51.60
CA PRO A 98 -27.32 -29.90 52.91
C PRO A 98 -25.79 -29.80 53.10
N LYS A 99 -25.41 -29.12 54.19
CA LYS A 99 -24.12 -29.12 54.92
C LYS A 99 -24.05 -30.34 55.91
N PRO A 100 -23.03 -30.57 56.79
CA PRO A 100 -21.91 -29.70 57.27
C PRO A 100 -20.56 -30.52 57.34
N GLU A 101 -19.47 -30.31 58.12
CA GLU A 101 -18.70 -29.16 58.68
C GLU A 101 -17.30 -29.65 59.18
N SER A 102 -16.41 -28.71 59.54
CA SER A 102 -15.39 -28.76 60.64
C SER A 102 -14.01 -29.45 60.51
N GLY A 103 -12.99 -28.79 61.12
CA GLY A 103 -11.64 -29.30 61.49
C GLY A 103 -10.57 -29.24 60.39
N GLU A 104 -9.28 -29.00 60.65
CA GLU A 104 -8.57 -28.38 61.79
C GLU A 104 -7.23 -27.77 61.28
N ALA A 105 -6.36 -27.21 62.13
CA ALA A 105 -5.20 -26.38 61.72
C ALA A 105 -3.82 -27.10 61.78
N VAL A 106 -2.73 -26.44 61.33
CA VAL A 106 -1.42 -26.25 62.04
C VAL A 106 -0.21 -25.88 61.13
N VAL A 107 0.55 -24.85 61.55
CA VAL A 107 1.97 -24.47 61.25
C VAL A 107 2.40 -23.90 59.88
N THR A 108 3.37 -22.99 59.99
CA THR A 108 4.09 -22.16 59.00
C THR A 108 5.58 -22.51 58.94
N GLU A 109 6.29 -22.22 57.85
CA GLU A 109 7.68 -21.68 57.87
C GLU A 109 8.00 -20.90 56.56
N GLU A 110 8.97 -19.96 56.62
CA GLU A 110 9.54 -19.21 55.48
C GLU A 110 11.00 -19.63 55.22
N PRO A 111 11.51 -19.55 53.98
CA PRO A 111 12.95 -19.56 53.69
C PRO A 111 13.50 -18.16 53.31
N PRO A 112 14.63 -17.70 53.89
CA PRO A 112 15.25 -16.40 53.59
C PRO A 112 16.25 -16.45 52.41
N LYS A 113 16.76 -15.26 52.05
CA LYS A 113 17.78 -15.03 51.00
C LYS A 113 19.21 -15.07 51.58
N THR A 114 20.19 -15.45 50.76
CA THR A 114 21.58 -14.94 50.82
C THR A 114 22.24 -14.99 49.44
N ALA A 115 23.43 -14.39 49.31
CA ALA A 115 24.08 -14.09 48.03
C ALA A 115 25.49 -14.73 47.88
N ALA A 116 26.13 -14.43 46.74
CA ALA A 116 27.39 -14.99 46.24
C ALA A 116 28.64 -14.76 47.12
N GLU A 117 29.68 -15.55 46.83
CA GLU A 117 31.04 -15.02 46.65
C GLU A 117 31.88 -15.90 45.69
N GLU A 118 33.18 -15.60 45.53
CA GLU A 118 33.96 -15.85 44.31
C GLU A 118 34.73 -17.19 44.23
N GLY A 119 35.21 -17.53 43.02
CA GLY A 119 36.17 -18.62 42.79
C GLY A 119 36.52 -18.82 41.31
N GLY A 120 37.64 -18.26 40.84
CA GLY A 120 38.09 -18.36 39.44
C GLY A 120 39.07 -19.51 39.17
N ALA A 121 39.04 -20.06 37.95
CA ALA A 121 40.03 -20.99 37.42
C ALA A 121 40.20 -20.82 35.90
N VAL A 122 41.43 -20.94 35.40
CA VAL A 122 41.79 -20.86 33.97
C VAL A 122 42.18 -22.25 33.48
N VAL A 123 41.63 -22.69 32.34
CA VAL A 123 42.04 -23.90 31.61
C VAL A 123 41.95 -23.63 30.09
N ASP A 124 42.89 -24.20 29.33
CA ASP A 124 43.11 -23.93 27.90
C ASP A 124 42.00 -24.35 26.93
N GLN A 125 41.99 -23.70 25.76
CA GLN A 125 41.28 -24.15 24.56
C GLN A 125 42.25 -24.90 23.61
N PRO A 126 41.92 -26.11 23.13
CA PRO A 126 42.60 -26.71 21.99
C PRO A 126 42.10 -26.09 20.68
N LYS A 127 43.02 -25.72 19.77
CA LYS A 127 42.69 -25.47 18.37
C LYS A 127 42.31 -26.77 17.67
N ALA A 128 41.34 -26.72 16.77
CA ALA A 128 41.07 -27.76 15.79
C ALA A 128 41.06 -27.14 14.38
N GLU A 129 41.75 -27.78 13.43
CA GLU A 129 41.86 -27.29 12.05
C GLU A 129 40.91 -28.06 11.13
N ALA A 130 40.19 -27.32 10.28
CA ALA A 130 39.49 -27.80 9.10
C ALA A 130 39.36 -26.60 8.13
N GLY A 131 39.46 -26.75 6.82
CA GLY A 131 39.69 -27.96 6.02
C GLY A 131 39.06 -27.77 4.65
N ASP A 132 39.87 -27.51 3.62
CA ASP A 132 39.38 -27.04 2.31
C ASP A 132 38.43 -28.05 1.64
N ALA A 133 37.20 -27.61 1.41
CA ALA A 133 36.21 -28.29 0.59
C ALA A 133 35.44 -27.25 -0.22
N ALA A 134 35.80 -27.09 -1.50
CA ALA A 134 35.14 -26.14 -2.39
C ALA A 134 33.70 -26.60 -2.70
N VAL A 135 32.72 -25.82 -2.25
CA VAL A 135 31.31 -25.97 -2.62
C VAL A 135 30.98 -24.91 -3.68
N GLU A 136 30.64 -25.34 -4.89
CA GLU A 136 30.21 -24.41 -5.95
C GLU A 136 28.91 -23.70 -5.55
N GLN A 137 28.93 -22.37 -5.50
CA GLN A 137 27.73 -21.58 -5.27
C GLN A 137 26.92 -21.40 -6.57
N PRO A 138 25.58 -21.48 -6.52
CA PRO A 138 24.75 -21.11 -7.67
C PRO A 138 24.94 -19.62 -8.02
N LYS A 139 24.84 -19.30 -9.30
CA LYS A 139 25.28 -18.01 -9.87
C LYS A 139 24.52 -16.82 -9.26
N SER A 140 25.27 -15.87 -8.72
CA SER A 140 24.75 -14.60 -8.18
C SER A 140 23.95 -13.81 -9.21
N CYS A 141 22.73 -13.40 -8.85
CA CYS A 141 21.83 -12.61 -9.69
C CYS A 141 22.03 -11.10 -9.49
N CYS A 142 23.24 -10.63 -9.81
CA CYS A 142 23.55 -9.25 -10.21
C CYS A 142 22.90 -8.08 -9.42
N THR A 143 23.52 -7.69 -8.30
CA THR A 143 23.73 -6.25 -8.06
C THR A 143 24.62 -5.70 -9.18
N PHE A 144 24.07 -4.91 -10.10
CA PHE A 144 24.86 -4.33 -11.19
C PHE A 144 25.58 -3.04 -10.76
N THR A 145 26.35 -3.12 -9.66
CA THR A 145 27.30 -2.09 -9.23
C THR A 145 28.50 -2.08 -10.18
N ARG A 146 28.29 -1.57 -11.39
CA ARG A 146 29.39 -1.34 -12.33
C ARG A 146 30.23 -0.17 -11.82
N GLN A 147 31.30 -0.49 -11.11
CA GLN A 147 32.39 0.44 -10.91
C GLN A 147 33.00 0.76 -12.28
N TRP A 148 32.81 2.00 -12.75
CA TRP A 148 33.35 2.42 -14.04
C TRP A 148 34.84 2.72 -13.86
N SER A 149 35.70 2.03 -14.59
CA SER A 149 37.11 2.43 -14.69
C SER A 149 37.22 3.84 -15.28
N GLU A 150 38.34 4.53 -15.01
CA GLU A 150 38.60 5.86 -15.57
C GLU A 150 38.57 5.85 -17.11
N VAL A 151 39.08 4.78 -17.72
CA VAL A 151 39.08 4.56 -19.17
C VAL A 151 37.65 4.35 -19.72
N GLU A 152 36.79 3.62 -19.02
CA GLU A 152 35.38 3.44 -19.44
C GLU A 152 34.57 4.72 -19.30
N TYR A 153 34.76 5.47 -18.22
CA TYR A 153 34.14 6.80 -18.06
C TYR A 153 34.59 7.73 -19.17
N GLU A 154 35.91 7.79 -19.43
CA GLU A 154 36.48 8.68 -20.44
C GLU A 154 35.94 8.37 -21.83
N LYS A 155 35.99 7.10 -22.23
CA LYS A 155 35.44 6.65 -23.52
C LYS A 155 33.95 7.00 -23.66
N ARG A 156 33.11 6.65 -22.68
CA ARG A 156 31.66 6.85 -22.79
C ARG A 156 31.21 8.29 -22.68
N SER A 157 31.90 9.11 -21.88
CA SER A 157 31.60 10.55 -21.79
C SER A 157 31.99 11.27 -23.08
N GLU A 158 33.11 10.89 -23.72
CA GLU A 158 33.47 11.36 -25.06
C GLU A 158 32.43 10.95 -26.12
N GLU A 159 32.11 9.65 -26.21
CA GLU A 159 31.08 9.11 -27.12
C GLU A 159 29.71 9.82 -26.95
N THR A 160 29.34 10.13 -25.70
CA THR A 160 28.07 10.81 -25.40
C THR A 160 28.09 12.29 -25.78
N LEU A 161 29.21 12.99 -25.60
CA LEU A 161 29.31 14.41 -25.94
C LEU A 161 29.40 14.65 -27.44
N VAL A 162 30.06 13.76 -28.20
CA VAL A 162 30.05 13.77 -29.68
C VAL A 162 28.63 13.52 -30.20
N ALA A 163 27.95 12.48 -29.73
CA ALA A 163 26.57 12.21 -30.14
C ALA A 163 25.60 13.35 -29.75
N LEU A 164 25.88 14.08 -28.66
CA LEU A 164 25.09 15.24 -28.25
C LEU A 164 25.41 16.49 -29.08
N SER A 165 26.65 16.70 -29.54
CA SER A 165 26.96 17.79 -30.46
C SER A 165 26.30 17.58 -31.81
N GLU A 166 26.44 16.40 -32.42
CA GLU A 166 25.79 16.04 -33.68
C GLU A 166 24.25 16.19 -33.61
N TYR A 167 23.65 15.85 -32.47
CA TYR A 167 22.21 16.05 -32.25
C TYR A 167 21.81 17.53 -32.15
N LEU A 168 22.63 18.37 -31.51
CA LEU A 168 22.38 19.81 -31.41
C LEU A 168 22.63 20.52 -32.75
N ASP A 169 23.68 20.17 -33.49
CA ASP A 169 23.91 20.63 -34.87
C ASP A 169 22.68 20.36 -35.75
N THR A 170 22.20 19.11 -35.75
CA THR A 170 21.03 18.70 -36.56
C THR A 170 19.67 19.15 -36.01
N LEU A 171 19.60 19.91 -34.92
CA LEU A 171 18.38 20.59 -34.49
C LEU A 171 18.11 21.88 -35.28
N ALA A 172 19.15 22.55 -35.78
CA ALA A 172 19.00 23.75 -36.62
C ALA A 172 18.26 23.46 -37.95
N ASP A 173 18.35 22.22 -38.45
CA ASP A 173 17.61 21.75 -39.63
C ASP A 173 16.12 21.45 -39.34
N ARG A 174 15.72 21.37 -38.06
CA ARG A 174 14.42 20.83 -37.61
C ARG A 174 13.53 21.84 -36.90
N VAL A 175 14.10 22.98 -36.49
CA VAL A 175 13.45 24.04 -35.71
C VAL A 175 13.96 25.38 -36.24
N GLU A 176 13.11 26.41 -36.28
CA GLU A 176 13.56 27.77 -36.59
C GLU A 176 14.45 28.31 -35.44
N CYS A 177 15.77 28.19 -35.63
CA CYS A 177 16.78 28.73 -34.73
C CYS A 177 17.15 30.19 -35.06
N ASP A 178 17.78 30.88 -34.11
CA ASP A 178 18.34 32.22 -34.32
C ASP A 178 19.50 32.18 -35.34
N SER A 179 19.74 33.28 -36.05
CA SER A 179 20.87 33.41 -36.98
C SER A 179 22.25 33.35 -36.29
N ALA A 180 22.28 33.53 -34.96
CA ALA A 180 23.45 33.33 -34.12
C ALA A 180 23.55 31.92 -33.50
N TYR A 181 22.72 30.95 -33.91
CA TYR A 181 22.82 29.58 -33.41
C TYR A 181 24.16 28.94 -33.82
N ASP A 182 24.93 28.47 -32.83
CA ASP A 182 26.24 27.85 -33.02
C ASP A 182 26.45 26.73 -32.00
N VAL A 183 27.02 25.62 -32.44
CA VAL A 183 27.37 24.47 -31.59
C VAL A 183 28.82 24.10 -31.87
N SER A 184 29.60 23.99 -30.81
CA SER A 184 31.02 23.66 -30.91
C SER A 184 31.44 22.69 -29.81
N TYR A 185 32.06 21.57 -30.21
CA TYR A 185 32.64 20.59 -29.30
C TYR A 185 34.16 20.55 -29.43
N SER A 186 34.87 20.76 -28.32
CA SER A 186 36.33 20.62 -28.29
C SER A 186 36.83 20.28 -26.88
N MET A 187 37.82 19.39 -26.78
CA MET A 187 38.54 19.08 -25.52
C MET A 187 37.63 18.73 -24.33
N GLY A 188 36.53 17.99 -24.55
CA GLY A 188 35.57 17.66 -23.50
C GLY A 188 34.57 18.78 -23.14
N VAL A 189 34.61 19.92 -23.85
CA VAL A 189 33.70 21.06 -23.66
C VAL A 189 32.78 21.20 -24.88
N LEU A 190 31.48 20.99 -24.66
CA LEU A 190 30.40 21.23 -25.62
C LEU A 190 29.75 22.58 -25.30
N THR A 191 29.83 23.51 -26.24
CA THR A 191 29.21 24.83 -26.16
C THR A 191 28.07 24.91 -27.16
N ALA A 192 26.89 25.36 -26.74
CA ALA A 192 25.74 25.60 -27.60
C ALA A 192 25.23 27.02 -27.35
N HIS A 193 25.48 27.93 -28.30
CA HIS A 193 24.89 29.26 -28.31
C HIS A 193 23.53 29.18 -29.01
N ILE A 194 22.45 29.48 -28.29
CA ILE A 194 21.07 29.34 -28.81
C ILE A 194 20.59 30.63 -29.49
N GLY A 195 21.24 31.76 -29.17
CA GLY A 195 20.93 33.10 -29.68
C GLY A 195 20.95 34.17 -28.57
N PRO A 196 20.86 35.47 -28.91
CA PRO A 196 21.08 36.56 -27.96
C PRO A 196 20.03 36.67 -26.84
N SER A 197 18.83 36.14 -27.07
CA SER A 197 17.70 36.15 -26.13
C SER A 197 17.73 35.03 -25.09
N VAL A 198 18.43 33.92 -25.40
CA VAL A 198 18.52 32.73 -24.55
C VAL A 198 19.90 32.57 -23.92
N GLY A 199 20.97 32.93 -24.66
CA GLY A 199 22.36 32.82 -24.21
C GLY A 199 23.04 31.51 -24.60
N THR A 200 24.06 31.14 -23.85
CA THR A 200 24.98 30.02 -24.17
C THR A 200 24.96 28.96 -23.07
N TYR A 201 24.69 27.72 -23.46
CA TYR A 201 24.86 26.54 -22.61
C TYR A 201 26.26 25.97 -22.79
N VAL A 202 26.87 25.49 -21.71
CA VAL A 202 28.19 24.84 -21.74
C VAL A 202 28.15 23.56 -20.93
N ILE A 203 28.43 22.42 -21.55
CA ILE A 203 28.61 21.13 -20.89
C ILE A 203 30.10 20.80 -20.92
N ASN A 204 30.71 20.61 -19.76
CA ASN A 204 32.15 20.45 -19.60
C ASN A 204 32.47 19.17 -18.82
N LYS A 205 33.21 18.25 -19.45
CA LYS A 205 33.75 17.03 -18.84
C LYS A 205 34.96 17.37 -17.96
N GLN A 206 34.85 17.08 -16.67
CA GLN A 206 35.86 17.40 -15.66
C GLN A 206 36.62 16.14 -15.21
N ASN A 207 37.78 15.94 -15.84
CA ASN A 207 38.75 14.91 -15.50
C ASN A 207 39.79 15.47 -14.49
N PRO A 208 40.34 14.65 -13.57
CA PRO A 208 40.10 13.21 -13.38
C PRO A 208 38.86 12.89 -12.53
N ASN A 209 38.11 13.91 -12.07
CA ASN A 209 37.09 13.78 -11.03
C ASN A 209 35.80 13.02 -11.41
N LYS A 210 35.75 12.41 -12.62
CA LYS A 210 34.56 11.74 -13.21
C LYS A 210 33.30 12.60 -13.10
N GLN A 211 33.38 13.85 -13.53
CA GLN A 211 32.34 14.86 -13.35
C GLN A 211 31.90 15.51 -14.66
N ILE A 212 30.65 15.97 -14.69
CA ILE A 212 30.12 16.84 -15.73
C ILE A 212 29.64 18.14 -15.08
N TRP A 213 30.02 19.26 -15.67
CA TRP A 213 29.56 20.60 -15.28
C TRP A 213 28.66 21.16 -16.39
N LEU A 214 27.48 21.66 -16.02
CA LEU A 214 26.52 22.29 -16.94
C LEU A 214 26.37 23.75 -16.55
N SER A 215 26.90 24.67 -17.34
CA SER A 215 26.52 26.08 -17.30
C SER A 215 25.23 26.28 -18.09
N SER A 216 24.24 26.92 -17.47
CA SER A 216 22.95 27.26 -18.08
C SER A 216 22.65 28.74 -17.84
N PRO A 217 22.27 29.51 -18.88
CA PRO A 217 21.93 30.92 -18.73
C PRO A 217 20.61 31.12 -17.95
N ILE A 218 19.75 30.09 -17.90
CA ILE A 218 18.47 30.10 -17.17
C ILE A 218 18.64 29.59 -15.73
N SER A 219 19.41 28.52 -15.52
CA SER A 219 19.45 27.83 -14.21
C SER A 219 20.79 27.90 -13.48
N GLY A 220 21.75 28.67 -13.99
CA GLY A 220 23.10 28.77 -13.43
C GLY A 220 23.93 27.50 -13.62
N PRO A 221 25.14 27.43 -13.01
CA PRO A 221 26.01 26.26 -13.09
C PRO A 221 25.51 25.12 -12.19
N LYS A 222 25.43 23.90 -12.75
CA LYS A 222 25.12 22.65 -12.05
C LYS A 222 26.28 21.66 -12.19
N ARG A 223 26.52 20.86 -11.15
CA ARG A 223 27.58 19.83 -11.09
C ARG A 223 26.94 18.46 -10.95
N TYR A 224 27.44 17.50 -11.70
CA TYR A 224 27.02 16.10 -11.68
C TYR A 224 28.25 15.21 -11.45
N ASP A 225 28.25 14.47 -10.36
CA ASP A 225 29.27 13.46 -10.05
C ASP A 225 28.83 12.11 -10.62
N LEU A 226 29.75 11.32 -11.20
CA LEU A 226 29.45 9.96 -11.63
C LEU A 226 29.04 9.10 -10.41
N SER A 227 27.87 8.49 -10.48
CA SER A 227 27.41 7.51 -9.51
C SER A 227 27.66 6.08 -10.00
N ASP A 228 28.32 5.25 -9.18
CA ASP A 228 28.38 3.79 -9.40
C ASP A 228 26.98 3.17 -9.33
N THR A 229 26.04 3.83 -8.63
CA THR A 229 24.60 3.65 -8.80
C THR A 229 24.08 4.52 -9.96
N ALA A 230 24.23 4.05 -11.19
CA ALA A 230 23.47 4.60 -12.30
C ALA A 230 21.98 4.25 -12.10
N PRO A 231 21.03 5.21 -12.19
CA PRO A 231 19.61 4.88 -12.13
C PRO A 231 19.27 3.91 -13.26
N ARG A 232 18.58 2.81 -12.93
CA ARG A 232 18.20 1.79 -13.93
C ARG A 232 17.38 2.45 -15.05
N PRO A 233 17.64 2.13 -16.33
CA PRO A 233 16.93 2.76 -17.43
C PRO A 233 15.43 2.43 -17.32
N SER A 234 14.59 3.45 -17.53
CA SER A 234 13.12 3.38 -17.41
C SER A 234 12.43 2.49 -18.45
N THR A 235 13.22 1.77 -19.26
CA THR A 235 12.79 0.77 -20.23
C THR A 235 12.68 -0.64 -19.65
N LEU A 236 13.21 -0.90 -18.45
CA LEU A 236 12.98 -2.18 -17.78
C LEU A 236 11.52 -2.23 -17.29
N LEU A 237 10.79 -3.27 -17.71
CA LEU A 237 9.41 -3.51 -17.31
C LEU A 237 9.34 -4.59 -16.20
N MET A 238 8.25 -4.58 -15.45
CA MET A 238 7.82 -5.63 -14.52
C MET A 238 6.35 -5.95 -14.73
N ARG A 239 5.95 -7.18 -14.39
CA ARG A 239 4.54 -7.55 -14.34
C ARG A 239 3.87 -6.90 -13.13
N ALA A 240 2.71 -6.31 -13.36
CA ALA A 240 1.84 -5.74 -12.36
C ALA A 240 0.39 -6.15 -12.64
N TRP A 241 -0.45 -6.07 -11.60
CA TRP A 241 -1.89 -5.91 -11.81
C TRP A 241 -2.26 -4.45 -11.59
N ALA A 242 -2.95 -3.87 -12.56
CA ALA A 242 -3.37 -2.49 -12.53
C ALA A 242 -4.81 -2.34 -13.03
N ILE A 243 -5.45 -1.23 -12.65
CA ILE A 243 -6.65 -0.74 -13.33
C ILE A 243 -6.25 0.33 -14.36
N ASN A 244 -6.99 0.43 -15.45
CA ASN A 244 -6.75 1.41 -16.53
C ASN A 244 -7.64 2.66 -16.45
N ALA A 245 -8.73 2.56 -15.68
CA ALA A 245 -9.52 3.68 -15.15
C ALA A 245 -10.21 3.22 -13.85
N PHE A 246 -10.79 4.13 -13.07
CA PHE A 246 -11.66 3.73 -11.96
C PHE A 246 -12.86 2.91 -12.47
N ASP A 247 -13.38 2.03 -11.61
CA ASP A 247 -14.47 1.09 -11.91
C ASP A 247 -14.16 0.09 -13.06
N THR A 248 -12.88 -0.08 -13.44
CA THR A 248 -12.43 -1.12 -14.39
C THR A 248 -11.83 -2.33 -13.66
N PRO A 249 -11.94 -3.55 -14.22
CA PRO A 249 -11.32 -4.73 -13.62
C PRO A 249 -9.79 -4.61 -13.61
N LEU A 250 -9.16 -5.30 -12.65
CA LEU A 250 -7.71 -5.50 -12.65
C LEU A 250 -7.28 -6.27 -13.90
N VAL A 251 -6.26 -5.77 -14.58
CA VAL A 251 -5.62 -6.40 -15.74
C VAL A 251 -4.15 -6.64 -15.42
N ALA A 252 -3.65 -7.83 -15.76
CA ALA A 252 -2.23 -8.13 -15.72
C ALA A 252 -1.54 -7.39 -16.87
N THR A 253 -0.59 -6.52 -16.56
CA THR A 253 0.08 -5.64 -17.52
C THR A 253 1.54 -5.46 -17.13
N ASP A 254 2.39 -5.28 -18.13
CA ASP A 254 3.75 -4.80 -17.90
C ASP A 254 3.73 -3.30 -17.64
N VAL A 255 4.54 -2.84 -16.68
CA VAL A 255 4.73 -1.43 -16.33
C VAL A 255 6.22 -1.16 -16.06
N PRO A 256 6.72 0.08 -16.22
CA PRO A 256 8.11 0.41 -15.90
C PRO A 256 8.45 0.08 -14.44
N VAL A 257 9.61 -0.55 -14.21
CA VAL A 257 10.10 -0.80 -12.85
C VAL A 257 10.39 0.55 -12.18
N PRO A 258 9.89 0.80 -10.96
CA PRO A 258 10.15 2.05 -10.26
C PRO A 258 11.65 2.29 -10.04
N VAL A 259 12.06 3.55 -10.24
CA VAL A 259 13.42 4.06 -10.02
C VAL A 259 13.40 4.96 -8.79
N ILE A 260 14.43 4.88 -7.95
CA ILE A 260 14.54 5.72 -6.75
C ILE A 260 14.59 7.21 -7.14
N GLN A 261 13.63 7.98 -6.62
CA GLN A 261 13.49 9.42 -6.85
C GLN A 261 14.05 10.26 -5.70
N SER A 262 14.34 9.64 -4.56
CA SER A 262 14.82 10.32 -3.35
C SER A 262 15.78 9.45 -2.56
N ASP A 263 16.81 10.07 -1.97
CA ASP A 263 17.77 9.41 -1.09
C ASP A 263 17.15 8.72 0.13
N GLU A 264 15.88 8.97 0.46
CA GLU A 264 15.15 8.33 1.57
C GLU A 264 14.24 7.17 1.13
N GLN A 265 14.30 6.74 -0.14
CA GLN A 265 13.55 5.61 -0.69
C GLN A 265 14.39 4.34 -0.82
N LEU A 266 13.72 3.20 -0.96
CA LEU A 266 14.28 1.91 -1.34
C LEU A 266 13.33 1.19 -2.30
N LEU A 267 13.89 0.40 -3.23
CA LEU A 267 13.14 -0.53 -4.07
C LEU A 267 13.17 -1.93 -3.44
N ILE A 268 12.00 -2.54 -3.33
CA ILE A 268 11.79 -3.88 -2.81
C ILE A 268 11.30 -4.77 -3.96
N ARG A 269 11.94 -5.92 -4.17
CA ARG A 269 11.40 -7.02 -4.97
C ARG A 269 10.35 -7.73 -4.14
N VAL A 270 9.11 -7.72 -4.59
CA VAL A 270 7.97 -8.28 -3.84
C VAL A 270 8.01 -9.81 -3.91
N LYS A 271 7.88 -10.45 -2.74
CA LYS A 271 7.73 -11.91 -2.60
C LYS A 271 6.32 -12.29 -2.15
N ALA A 272 5.71 -11.43 -1.33
CA ALA A 272 4.28 -11.49 -1.04
C ALA A 272 3.72 -10.09 -0.82
N ALA A 273 2.45 -9.89 -1.16
CA ALA A 273 1.68 -8.67 -0.89
C ALA A 273 0.38 -9.03 -0.15
N SER A 274 -0.34 -8.04 0.36
CA SER A 274 -1.64 -8.28 0.95
C SER A 274 -2.72 -7.40 0.32
N VAL A 275 -3.95 -7.93 0.26
CA VAL A 275 -5.11 -7.16 -0.20
C VAL A 275 -5.81 -6.53 1.01
N ASN A 276 -6.13 -5.25 0.90
CA ASN A 276 -6.85 -4.47 1.91
C ASN A 276 -8.16 -3.93 1.35
N PRO A 277 -9.19 -3.66 2.18
CA PRO A 277 -10.43 -3.02 1.72
C PRO A 277 -10.20 -1.68 1.00
N ILE A 278 -9.17 -0.92 1.41
CA ILE A 278 -8.77 0.32 0.75
C ILE A 278 -8.29 0.10 -0.69
N ASP A 279 -7.67 -1.05 -1.01
CA ASP A 279 -7.22 -1.35 -2.37
C ASP A 279 -8.43 -1.53 -3.30
N VAL A 280 -9.48 -2.22 -2.83
CA VAL A 280 -10.74 -2.36 -3.56
C VAL A 280 -11.42 -1.00 -3.71
N SER A 281 -11.60 -0.24 -2.62
CA SER A 281 -12.24 1.08 -2.69
C SER A 281 -11.47 2.08 -3.57
N MET A 282 -10.13 2.05 -3.56
CA MET A 282 -9.32 2.89 -4.45
C MET A 282 -9.52 2.52 -5.93
N SER A 283 -9.83 1.26 -6.25
CA SER A 283 -10.18 0.87 -7.63
C SER A 283 -11.53 1.46 -8.08
N GLU A 284 -12.44 1.70 -7.13
CA GLU A 284 -13.72 2.42 -7.29
C GLU A 284 -13.56 3.97 -7.18
N GLY A 285 -12.32 4.48 -7.17
CA GLY A 285 -12.02 5.92 -7.12
C GLY A 285 -12.12 6.57 -5.74
N TYR A 286 -12.19 5.80 -4.64
CA TYR A 286 -12.21 6.31 -3.28
C TYR A 286 -10.94 7.08 -2.91
N GLY A 287 -11.12 8.26 -2.35
CA GLY A 287 -10.07 9.17 -1.90
C GLY A 287 -9.38 9.95 -3.03
N ARG A 288 -9.77 9.77 -4.29
CA ARG A 288 -9.07 10.34 -5.46
C ARG A 288 -8.83 11.84 -5.34
N GLU A 289 -9.78 12.63 -4.83
CA GLU A 289 -9.64 14.09 -4.77
C GLU A 289 -8.54 14.51 -3.78
N VAL A 290 -8.49 13.85 -2.62
CA VAL A 290 -7.47 14.07 -1.60
C VAL A 290 -6.12 13.46 -2.02
N LEU A 291 -6.10 12.26 -2.59
CA LEU A 291 -4.87 11.58 -3.02
C LEU A 291 -4.18 12.33 -4.17
N ASN A 292 -4.94 12.83 -5.15
CA ASN A 292 -4.41 13.70 -6.20
C ASN A 292 -3.81 14.97 -5.59
N THR A 293 -4.54 15.66 -4.71
CA THR A 293 -4.06 16.89 -4.04
C THR A 293 -2.79 16.64 -3.23
N VAL A 294 -2.73 15.55 -2.45
CA VAL A 294 -1.55 15.15 -1.66
C VAL A 294 -0.37 14.82 -2.58
N LYS A 295 -0.60 14.13 -3.71
CA LYS A 295 0.44 13.86 -4.70
C LYS A 295 0.96 15.17 -5.31
N SER A 296 0.08 16.03 -5.84
CA SER A 296 0.46 17.33 -6.42
C SER A 296 1.29 18.18 -5.46
N LEU A 297 0.96 18.18 -4.16
CA LEU A 297 1.74 18.89 -3.14
C LEU A 297 3.09 18.22 -2.86
N SER A 298 3.14 16.89 -2.80
CA SER A 298 4.38 16.12 -2.67
C SER A 298 5.33 16.39 -3.85
N ASP A 299 4.80 16.45 -5.06
CA ASP A 299 5.55 16.69 -6.29
C ASP A 299 6.14 18.12 -6.29
N LEU A 300 5.35 19.15 -5.93
CA LEU A 300 5.84 20.53 -5.81
C LEU A 300 6.89 20.72 -4.71
N VAL A 301 6.75 20.03 -3.56
CA VAL A 301 7.74 20.08 -2.47
C VAL A 301 9.03 19.35 -2.86
N SER A 302 8.92 18.21 -3.57
CA SER A 302 10.09 17.48 -4.06
C SER A 302 10.82 18.21 -5.19
N GLY A 303 10.10 18.92 -6.06
CA GLY A 303 10.67 19.83 -7.08
C GLY A 303 11.24 21.13 -6.50
N GLY A 304 11.19 21.35 -5.18
CA GLY A 304 11.73 22.53 -4.51
C GLY A 304 10.91 23.82 -4.71
N LEU A 305 9.71 23.72 -5.30
CA LEU A 305 8.82 24.87 -5.55
C LEU A 305 8.02 25.29 -4.31
N LEU A 306 7.93 24.41 -3.32
CA LEU A 306 7.37 24.67 -1.99
C LEU A 306 8.32 24.16 -0.90
N PRO A 307 8.44 24.86 0.25
CA PRO A 307 9.23 24.36 1.39
C PRO A 307 8.59 23.09 1.97
N LYS A 308 9.41 22.17 2.48
CA LYS A 308 8.92 21.05 3.31
C LYS A 308 8.24 21.63 4.56
N PRO A 309 6.95 21.32 4.84
CA PRO A 309 6.27 21.84 6.02
C PRO A 309 6.89 21.24 7.29
N ALA A 310 7.17 22.07 8.29
CA ALA A 310 7.81 21.67 9.54
C ALA A 310 6.86 20.90 10.48
N ASN A 311 5.54 20.98 10.25
CA ASN A 311 4.53 20.29 11.04
C ASN A 311 3.19 20.09 10.29
N ILE A 312 2.31 19.26 10.84
CA ILE A 312 1.01 18.88 10.27
C ILE A 312 0.05 20.08 10.13
N MET A 313 0.11 21.07 11.02
CA MET A 313 -0.75 22.26 10.98
C MET A 313 -0.36 23.17 9.81
N GLU A 314 0.94 23.36 9.61
CA GLU A 314 1.51 24.11 8.49
C GLU A 314 1.28 23.39 7.16
N ALA A 315 1.39 22.06 7.13
CA ALA A 315 0.98 21.25 5.99
C ALA A 315 -0.50 21.43 5.65
N ALA A 316 -1.39 21.51 6.65
CA ALA A 316 -2.83 21.75 6.45
C ALA A 316 -3.14 23.19 5.98
N GLN A 317 -2.36 24.19 6.41
CA GLN A 317 -2.48 25.57 5.90
C GLN A 317 -1.95 25.71 4.47
N ALA A 318 -0.85 25.02 4.13
CA ALA A 318 -0.38 24.88 2.75
C ALA A 318 -1.41 24.16 1.87
N PHE A 319 -2.08 23.12 2.39
CA PHE A 319 -3.19 22.45 1.74
C PHE A 319 -4.29 23.47 1.38
N GLY A 320 -4.87 24.15 2.39
CA GLY A 320 -5.98 25.08 2.19
C GLY A 320 -5.70 26.24 1.23
N SER A 321 -4.47 26.74 1.20
CA SER A 321 -4.06 27.85 0.32
C SER A 321 -3.68 27.42 -1.11
N THR A 322 -3.15 26.21 -1.28
CA THR A 322 -2.70 25.71 -2.60
C THR A 322 -3.83 25.04 -3.39
N CYS A 323 -4.82 24.45 -2.72
CA CYS A 323 -5.98 23.82 -3.36
C CYS A 323 -6.79 24.76 -4.26
N ALA A 324 -6.73 26.08 -4.03
CA ALA A 324 -7.35 27.09 -4.89
C ALA A 324 -6.67 27.27 -6.27
N LYS A 325 -5.53 26.59 -6.51
CA LYS A 325 -4.72 26.69 -7.75
C LYS A 325 -4.40 25.34 -8.40
N MET A 326 -4.78 24.21 -7.78
CA MET A 326 -4.40 22.88 -8.25
C MET A 326 -5.50 22.21 -9.08
N SER A 327 -5.24 22.03 -10.38
CA SER A 327 -6.07 21.21 -11.27
C SER A 327 -5.28 20.77 -12.51
N GLN A 328 -4.40 19.76 -12.38
CA GLN A 328 -3.93 18.96 -13.55
C GLN A 328 -3.18 17.65 -13.26
N SER A 329 -2.52 17.43 -12.11
CA SER A 329 -1.82 16.17 -11.81
C SER A 329 -2.70 15.13 -11.09
N GLY A 330 -3.51 14.41 -11.87
CA GLY A 330 -4.29 13.26 -11.39
C GLY A 330 -3.47 11.99 -11.15
N GLN A 331 -4.12 10.98 -10.55
CA GLN A 331 -3.61 9.62 -10.43
C GLN A 331 -3.34 9.05 -11.83
N GLN A 332 -2.11 8.58 -12.08
CA GLN A 332 -1.67 8.14 -13.40
C GLN A 332 -2.05 6.66 -13.60
N PHE A 333 -2.80 6.40 -14.68
CA PHE A 333 -3.08 5.05 -15.15
C PHE A 333 -1.97 4.57 -16.10
N PRO A 334 -1.62 3.28 -16.14
CA PRO A 334 -2.13 2.19 -15.30
C PRO A 334 -1.82 2.39 -13.81
N LEU A 335 -2.82 2.16 -12.96
CA LEU A 335 -2.72 2.36 -11.51
C LEU A 335 -2.55 1.01 -10.81
N VAL A 336 -1.35 0.77 -10.29
CA VAL A 336 -0.98 -0.38 -9.47
C VAL A 336 -1.44 -0.14 -8.03
N LEU A 337 -2.15 -1.11 -7.48
CA LEU A 337 -2.70 -1.08 -6.13
C LEU A 337 -1.86 -1.99 -5.19
N GLY A 338 -2.32 -2.22 -3.95
CA GLY A 338 -1.58 -2.93 -2.91
C GLY A 338 -0.84 -1.96 -2.01
N ARG A 339 -1.15 -2.00 -0.71
CA ARG A 339 -0.59 -1.07 0.30
C ARG A 339 0.47 -1.67 1.22
N ASP A 340 0.64 -3.00 1.29
CA ASP A 340 1.68 -3.65 2.08
C ASP A 340 2.23 -4.94 1.46
N CYS A 341 3.51 -5.18 1.70
CA CYS A 341 4.24 -6.33 1.17
C CYS A 341 5.35 -6.81 2.10
N SER A 342 5.85 -8.01 1.80
CA SER A 342 7.15 -8.49 2.23
C SER A 342 7.97 -8.88 1.02
N GLY A 343 9.28 -8.68 1.10
CA GLY A 343 10.17 -8.87 -0.02
C GLY A 343 11.64 -8.69 0.33
N GLU A 344 12.43 -8.42 -0.69
CA GLU A 344 13.89 -8.33 -0.67
C GLU A 344 14.32 -6.94 -1.17
N VAL A 345 15.17 -6.22 -0.42
CA VAL A 345 15.69 -4.91 -0.85
C VAL A 345 16.64 -5.10 -2.03
N VAL A 346 16.38 -4.42 -3.15
CA VAL A 346 17.19 -4.53 -4.38
C VAL A 346 17.87 -3.22 -4.80
N GLU A 347 17.44 -2.08 -4.26
CA GLU A 347 18.08 -0.77 -4.45
C GLU A 347 17.81 0.12 -3.23
N VAL A 348 18.79 0.94 -2.82
CA VAL A 348 18.68 1.87 -1.66
C VAL A 348 19.14 3.28 -2.03
N GLY A 349 18.40 4.30 -1.58
CA GLY A 349 18.79 5.70 -1.69
C GLY A 349 19.94 6.06 -0.74
N ARG A 350 20.72 7.10 -1.03
CA ARG A 350 21.97 7.39 -0.29
C ARG A 350 21.75 7.80 1.17
N GLY A 351 20.53 8.22 1.52
CA GLY A 351 20.07 8.59 2.86
C GLY A 351 19.35 7.48 3.63
N VAL A 352 19.28 6.27 3.07
CA VAL A 352 19.03 5.01 3.80
C VAL A 352 20.36 4.54 4.40
N LYS A 353 20.34 4.09 5.67
CA LYS A 353 21.54 3.63 6.40
C LYS A 353 21.30 2.39 7.26
N GLN A 354 20.05 1.94 7.35
CA GLN A 354 19.60 0.83 8.19
C GLN A 354 19.11 -0.39 7.39
N PHE A 355 19.35 -0.40 6.08
CA PHE A 355 19.12 -1.52 5.16
C PHE A 355 20.17 -1.53 4.07
N ASP A 356 20.60 -2.72 3.68
CA ASP A 356 21.47 -3.01 2.55
C ASP A 356 20.73 -3.84 1.46
N VAL A 357 21.35 -4.03 0.30
CA VAL A 357 20.78 -4.85 -0.78
C VAL A 357 20.89 -6.33 -0.43
N GLY A 358 19.77 -7.05 -0.55
CA GLY A 358 19.59 -8.43 -0.11
C GLY A 358 18.78 -8.58 1.19
N ASP A 359 18.53 -7.48 1.92
CA ASP A 359 17.77 -7.53 3.17
C ASP A 359 16.32 -7.99 2.96
N GLN A 360 15.87 -8.95 3.77
CA GLN A 360 14.47 -9.33 3.84
C GLN A 360 13.69 -8.31 4.68
N VAL A 361 12.64 -7.73 4.11
CA VAL A 361 11.87 -6.65 4.72
C VAL A 361 10.36 -6.88 4.69
N ILE A 362 9.67 -6.18 5.60
CA ILE A 362 8.25 -5.86 5.52
C ILE A 362 8.09 -4.36 5.25
N ALA A 363 7.11 -3.99 4.43
CA ALA A 363 6.93 -2.62 3.98
C ALA A 363 5.46 -2.21 3.79
N VAL A 364 5.23 -0.90 3.89
CA VAL A 364 3.97 -0.24 3.59
C VAL A 364 4.18 0.79 2.49
N VAL A 365 3.30 0.84 1.50
CA VAL A 365 3.37 1.76 0.35
C VAL A 365 2.31 2.86 0.51
N PRO A 366 2.69 4.15 0.64
CA PRO A 366 1.74 5.25 0.82
C PRO A 366 0.64 5.29 -0.26
N PRO A 367 -0.66 5.47 0.06
CA PRO A 367 -1.76 5.36 -0.90
C PRO A 367 -1.69 6.29 -2.14
N GLN A 368 -0.95 7.40 -2.05
CA GLN A 368 -0.69 8.32 -3.16
C GLN A 368 0.39 7.84 -4.15
N TRP A 369 1.06 6.71 -3.89
CA TRP A 369 2.08 6.08 -4.73
C TRP A 369 1.57 4.77 -5.38
N GLN A 370 2.15 4.44 -6.55
CA GLN A 370 1.98 3.14 -7.21
C GLN A 370 2.31 2.01 -6.21
N GLY A 371 1.43 1.01 -6.14
CA GLY A 371 1.40 0.01 -5.08
C GLY A 371 2.30 -1.23 -5.28
N CYS A 372 2.12 -2.21 -4.40
CA CYS A 372 2.90 -3.45 -4.34
C CYS A 372 2.24 -4.69 -4.97
N HIS A 373 1.12 -4.56 -5.70
CA HIS A 373 0.57 -5.64 -6.54
C HIS A 373 1.33 -5.76 -7.88
N ALA A 374 2.66 -5.77 -7.77
CA ALA A 374 3.63 -5.86 -8.86
C ALA A 374 4.92 -6.50 -8.35
N GLU A 375 5.80 -6.96 -9.25
CA GLU A 375 7.05 -7.65 -8.87
C GLU A 375 8.06 -6.77 -8.11
N TYR A 376 7.94 -5.44 -8.22
CA TYR A 376 8.72 -4.48 -7.43
C TYR A 376 7.87 -3.31 -6.93
N ALA A 377 8.23 -2.75 -5.77
CA ALA A 377 7.57 -1.60 -5.16
C ALA A 377 8.59 -0.65 -4.49
N ILE A 378 8.35 0.66 -4.56
CA ILE A 378 9.10 1.66 -3.79
C ILE A 378 8.39 1.96 -2.47
N THR A 379 9.18 2.10 -1.41
CA THR A 379 8.73 2.75 -0.17
C THR A 379 9.78 3.72 0.37
N SER A 380 9.46 4.41 1.46
CA SER A 380 10.37 5.26 2.22
C SER A 380 10.99 4.49 3.37
N LYS A 381 12.22 4.87 3.77
CA LYS A 381 12.95 4.35 4.94
C LYS A 381 12.18 4.41 6.27
N ASN A 382 11.11 5.21 6.35
CA ASN A 382 10.23 5.36 7.52
C ASN A 382 9.00 4.43 7.49
N ALA A 383 8.85 3.63 6.44
CA ALA A 383 7.68 2.80 6.11
C ALA A 383 8.07 1.34 5.78
N VAL A 384 9.23 0.92 6.29
CA VAL A 384 9.85 -0.40 6.10
C VAL A 384 10.49 -0.86 7.42
N SER A 385 10.60 -2.17 7.62
CA SER A 385 11.28 -2.77 8.77
C SER A 385 11.84 -4.15 8.38
N PRO A 386 12.84 -4.72 9.09
CA PRO A 386 13.28 -6.08 8.85
C PRO A 386 12.11 -7.07 8.94
N LYS A 387 12.08 -8.03 8.01
CA LYS A 387 11.10 -9.13 8.05
C LYS A 387 11.39 -10.00 9.28
N PRO A 388 10.37 -10.44 10.04
CA PRO A 388 10.54 -11.51 11.02
C PRO A 388 11.23 -12.73 10.39
N ALA A 389 12.35 -13.15 10.96
CA ALA A 389 13.09 -14.33 10.50
C ALA A 389 12.26 -15.61 10.70
N SER A 390 11.41 -15.62 11.74
CA SER A 390 10.50 -16.69 12.12
C SER A 390 9.32 -16.94 11.16
N LEU A 391 9.04 -16.04 10.19
CA LEU A 391 7.89 -16.13 9.28
C LEU A 391 8.30 -16.35 7.82
N SER A 392 7.38 -16.92 7.02
CA SER A 392 7.43 -16.84 5.55
C SER A 392 7.16 -15.42 5.03
N HIS A 393 7.44 -15.14 3.75
CA HIS A 393 7.06 -13.86 3.14
C HIS A 393 5.54 -13.64 3.13
N ALA A 394 4.75 -14.67 2.83
CA ALA A 394 3.28 -14.60 2.86
C ALA A 394 2.74 -14.23 4.26
N GLU A 395 3.26 -14.88 5.30
CA GLU A 395 2.95 -14.56 6.71
C GLU A 395 3.35 -13.14 7.10
N ALA A 396 4.56 -12.72 6.72
CA ALA A 396 5.07 -11.39 7.05
C ALA A 396 4.31 -10.27 6.32
N ALA A 397 3.89 -10.49 5.07
CA ALA A 397 3.13 -9.52 4.28
C ALA A 397 1.71 -9.23 4.85
N ALA A 398 1.16 -10.10 5.68
CA ALA A 398 -0.14 -9.90 6.32
C ALA A 398 -0.14 -8.81 7.42
N LEU A 399 1.04 -8.41 7.91
CA LEU A 399 1.21 -7.56 9.09
C LEU A 399 1.17 -6.03 8.84
N PRO A 400 1.86 -5.44 7.84
CA PRO A 400 2.33 -4.06 7.96
C PRO A 400 1.23 -2.98 7.92
N TYR A 401 0.29 -3.05 6.97
CA TYR A 401 -0.73 -2.02 6.83
C TYR A 401 -1.69 -2.04 8.02
N VAL A 402 -2.09 -3.23 8.47
CA VAL A 402 -2.98 -3.37 9.63
C VAL A 402 -2.29 -3.08 10.96
N ALA A 403 -0.97 -3.29 11.06
CA ALA A 403 -0.15 -2.84 12.19
C ALA A 403 -0.19 -1.32 12.34
N CYS A 404 0.27 -0.58 11.33
CA CYS A 404 0.27 0.89 11.35
C CYS A 404 -1.14 1.47 11.52
N THR A 405 -2.17 0.84 10.94
CA THR A 405 -3.57 1.25 11.11
C THR A 405 -4.06 1.06 12.55
N ALA A 406 -3.78 -0.09 13.17
CA ALA A 406 -4.15 -0.35 14.56
C ALA A 406 -3.38 0.55 15.54
N TRP A 407 -2.10 0.81 15.28
CA TRP A 407 -1.26 1.72 16.08
C TRP A 407 -1.71 3.17 15.99
N ALA A 408 -2.01 3.68 14.79
CA ALA A 408 -2.56 5.02 14.60
C ALA A 408 -3.91 5.18 15.30
N ALA A 409 -4.72 4.12 15.36
CA ALA A 409 -5.99 4.13 16.05
C ALA A 409 -5.86 4.06 17.59
N LEU A 410 -5.10 3.11 18.13
CA LEU A 410 -4.96 2.91 19.59
C LEU A 410 -4.03 3.94 20.24
N VAL A 411 -2.83 4.13 19.69
CA VAL A 411 -1.77 4.96 20.29
C VAL A 411 -1.94 6.42 19.88
N THR A 412 -1.90 6.73 18.58
CA THR A 412 -1.89 8.13 18.11
C THR A 412 -3.23 8.84 18.33
N THR A 413 -4.35 8.16 18.04
CA THR A 413 -5.70 8.74 18.15
C THR A 413 -6.33 8.44 19.50
N GLY A 414 -6.27 7.18 19.95
CA GLY A 414 -6.84 6.70 21.20
C GLY A 414 -6.06 7.06 22.47
N ARG A 415 -4.78 7.45 22.33
CA ARG A 415 -3.86 7.80 23.42
C ARG A 415 -3.60 6.66 24.43
N MET A 416 -3.69 5.42 23.98
CA MET A 416 -3.27 4.26 24.77
C MET A 416 -1.73 4.19 24.82
N ASP A 417 -1.18 4.01 26.02
CA ASP A 417 0.26 3.85 26.24
C ASP A 417 0.62 2.34 26.24
N PRO A 418 1.46 1.84 25.31
CA PRO A 418 1.93 0.45 25.30
C PRO A 418 2.52 -0.04 26.62
N ASN A 419 3.00 0.86 27.48
CA ASN A 419 3.66 0.54 28.75
C ASN A 419 2.70 0.54 29.94
N ASN A 420 1.51 1.17 29.82
CA ASN A 420 0.64 1.47 30.97
C ASN A 420 -0.87 1.34 30.68
N SER A 421 -1.25 0.53 29.67
CA SER A 421 -2.67 0.29 29.31
C SER A 421 -3.32 -0.90 30.02
N GLN A 422 -2.63 -1.59 30.94
CA GLN A 422 -3.05 -2.90 31.48
C GLN A 422 -4.47 -2.94 32.08
N GLN A 423 -4.94 -1.81 32.63
CA GLN A 423 -6.27 -1.70 33.26
C GLN A 423 -7.37 -1.21 32.31
N SER A 424 -7.05 -0.91 31.04
CA SER A 424 -7.97 -0.27 30.12
C SER A 424 -9.00 -1.21 29.50
N ARG A 425 -10.27 -0.84 29.62
CA ARG A 425 -11.41 -1.57 29.02
C ARG A 425 -11.62 -1.10 27.58
N VAL A 426 -11.44 -1.99 26.61
CA VAL A 426 -11.48 -1.66 25.17
C VAL A 426 -12.55 -2.47 24.45
N LEU A 427 -13.30 -1.82 23.57
CA LEU A 427 -14.28 -2.48 22.69
C LEU A 427 -13.82 -2.37 21.23
N ILE A 428 -13.78 -3.49 20.51
CA ILE A 428 -13.34 -3.53 19.10
C ILE A 428 -14.48 -4.06 18.22
N HIS A 429 -15.18 -3.13 17.55
CA HIS A 429 -16.11 -3.49 16.48
C HIS A 429 -15.31 -3.90 15.23
N GLY A 430 -15.69 -5.02 14.61
CA GLY A 430 -14.91 -5.59 13.51
C GLY A 430 -13.68 -6.39 13.94
N GLY A 431 -13.59 -6.80 15.23
CA GLY A 431 -12.46 -7.55 15.81
C GLY A 431 -12.03 -8.85 15.11
N ALA A 432 -12.79 -9.34 14.13
CA ALA A 432 -12.45 -10.52 13.32
C ALA A 432 -11.76 -10.19 11.97
N GLY A 433 -11.78 -8.94 11.51
CA GLY A 433 -11.03 -8.50 10.33
C GLY A 433 -9.61 -8.06 10.69
N GLY A 434 -8.71 -7.96 9.70
CA GLY A 434 -7.26 -7.73 9.90
C GLY A 434 -6.88 -6.69 10.96
N VAL A 435 -7.37 -5.44 10.84
CA VAL A 435 -7.10 -4.36 11.84
C VAL A 435 -7.60 -4.73 13.23
N GLY A 436 -8.79 -5.35 13.32
CA GLY A 436 -9.36 -5.80 14.58
C GLY A 436 -8.54 -6.92 15.22
N THR A 437 -8.11 -7.92 14.44
CA THR A 437 -7.25 -9.02 14.93
C THR A 437 -5.86 -8.54 15.34
N MET A 438 -5.33 -7.49 14.69
CA MET A 438 -4.08 -6.85 15.05
C MET A 438 -4.23 -6.06 16.36
N ALA A 439 -5.26 -5.22 16.49
CA ALA A 439 -5.55 -4.45 17.69
C ALA A 439 -5.77 -5.33 18.93
N ILE A 440 -6.47 -6.46 18.80
CA ILE A 440 -6.62 -7.45 19.88
C ILE A 440 -5.25 -7.98 20.34
N GLN A 441 -4.35 -8.31 19.41
CA GLN A 441 -3.02 -8.81 19.75
C GLN A 441 -2.14 -7.72 20.40
N MET A 442 -2.15 -6.49 19.87
CA MET A 442 -1.44 -5.34 20.47
C MET A 442 -1.82 -5.14 21.94
N LEU A 443 -3.12 -5.03 22.23
CA LEU A 443 -3.62 -4.88 23.62
C LEU A 443 -3.21 -6.05 24.52
N ARG A 444 -3.21 -7.28 24.00
CA ARG A 444 -2.75 -8.47 24.74
C ARG A 444 -1.23 -8.45 25.02
N CYS A 445 -0.41 -7.92 24.12
CA CYS A 445 1.02 -7.70 24.34
C CYS A 445 1.26 -6.61 25.41
N TRP A 446 0.44 -5.56 25.43
CA TRP A 446 0.46 -4.49 26.44
C TRP A 446 -0.20 -4.89 27.79
N GLY A 447 -0.49 -6.18 27.98
CA GLY A 447 -0.99 -6.75 29.24
C GLY A 447 -2.49 -6.58 29.52
N VAL A 448 -3.28 -6.02 28.60
CA VAL A 448 -4.74 -5.86 28.78
C VAL A 448 -5.40 -7.23 28.92
N GLU A 449 -6.21 -7.44 29.95
CA GLU A 449 -6.91 -8.70 30.16
C GLU A 449 -7.90 -9.03 29.03
N LYS A 450 -7.96 -10.32 28.65
CA LYS A 450 -8.88 -10.80 27.59
C LYS A 450 -10.35 -10.49 27.90
N ASN A 451 -10.72 -10.43 29.17
CA ASN A 451 -12.09 -10.12 29.61
C ASN A 451 -12.46 -8.65 29.37
N GLU A 452 -11.47 -7.77 29.31
CA GLU A 452 -11.63 -6.32 29.11
C GLU A 452 -11.54 -5.91 27.63
N ILE A 453 -11.31 -6.87 26.73
CA ILE A 453 -11.37 -6.69 25.27
C ILE A 453 -12.73 -7.19 24.75
N GLY A 454 -13.69 -6.29 24.68
CA GLY A 454 -15.03 -6.56 24.16
C GLY A 454 -15.05 -6.66 22.63
N GLY A 455 -15.73 -7.67 22.07
CA GLY A 455 -15.97 -7.79 20.62
C GLY A 455 -17.36 -7.32 20.15
N ARG A 456 -18.32 -7.12 21.07
CA ARG A 456 -19.69 -6.67 20.79
C ARG A 456 -20.43 -6.32 22.09
N ILE A 457 -21.00 -5.12 22.17
CA ILE A 457 -21.95 -4.75 23.24
C ILE A 457 -23.29 -5.49 23.06
N ARG A 458 -23.89 -5.92 24.16
CA ARG A 458 -25.23 -6.51 24.30
C ARG A 458 -26.17 -5.67 25.18
N GLY A 459 -25.64 -4.74 25.99
CA GLY A 459 -26.45 -3.84 26.81
C GLY A 459 -25.65 -2.70 27.46
N LYS A 460 -26.35 -1.67 27.97
CA LYS A 460 -25.74 -0.46 28.56
C LYS A 460 -24.85 -0.73 29.78
N SER A 461 -25.05 -1.88 30.44
CA SER A 461 -24.38 -2.32 31.66
C SER A 461 -23.05 -3.07 31.44
N GLU A 462 -22.60 -3.26 30.20
CA GLU A 462 -21.30 -3.90 29.92
C GLU A 462 -20.14 -2.90 29.90
N GLY A 463 -20.45 -1.61 29.74
CA GLY A 463 -19.50 -0.50 29.93
C GLY A 463 -19.45 0.01 31.38
N PRO A 464 -18.70 1.09 31.65
CA PRO A 464 -18.00 1.92 30.68
C PRO A 464 -16.82 1.21 30.03
N PHE A 465 -16.53 1.58 28.79
CA PHE A 465 -15.24 1.32 28.13
C PHE A 465 -14.43 2.62 28.14
N GLU A 466 -13.11 2.53 28.10
CA GLU A 466 -12.22 3.68 27.96
C GLU A 466 -12.02 4.03 26.48
N LEU A 467 -11.93 3.01 25.61
CA LEU A 467 -11.82 3.18 24.18
C LEU A 467 -12.80 2.25 23.43
N ILE A 468 -13.45 2.79 22.39
CA ILE A 468 -14.15 2.03 21.36
C ILE A 468 -13.38 2.21 20.05
N LEU A 469 -12.94 1.10 19.45
CA LEU A 469 -12.36 1.04 18.12
C LEU A 469 -13.39 0.48 17.15
N ASP A 470 -13.77 1.27 16.13
CA ASP A 470 -14.55 0.78 14.99
C ASP A 470 -13.65 0.51 13.78
N CYS A 471 -13.52 -0.78 13.44
CA CYS A 471 -12.87 -1.24 12.21
C CYS A 471 -13.86 -1.52 11.07
N ALA A 472 -15.18 -1.39 11.26
CA ALA A 472 -16.18 -2.03 10.39
C ALA A 472 -17.35 -1.16 9.90
N SER A 473 -17.49 0.11 10.31
CA SER A 473 -18.63 0.99 9.90
C SER A 473 -20.01 0.37 10.15
N SER A 474 -20.15 -0.40 11.23
CA SER A 474 -21.33 -1.25 11.45
C SER A 474 -22.49 -0.53 12.12
N GLU A 475 -23.73 -1.03 11.96
CA GLU A 475 -24.92 -0.60 12.74
C GLU A 475 -24.66 -0.57 14.26
N LEU A 476 -23.74 -1.42 14.75
CA LEU A 476 -23.34 -1.47 16.16
C LEU A 476 -22.49 -0.27 16.61
N ALA A 477 -21.78 0.38 15.68
CA ALA A 477 -21.02 1.62 15.94
C ALA A 477 -21.93 2.86 15.84
N GLU A 478 -22.96 2.84 14.97
CA GLU A 478 -24.01 3.87 15.00
C GLU A 478 -24.83 3.80 16.31
N TRP A 479 -25.06 2.59 16.83
CA TRP A 479 -25.73 2.40 18.12
C TRP A 479 -24.83 2.70 19.33
N SER A 480 -23.51 2.56 19.23
CA SER A 480 -22.61 2.90 20.35
C SER A 480 -22.58 4.41 20.64
N ASP A 481 -22.81 5.27 19.63
CA ASP A 481 -23.02 6.72 19.80
C ASP A 481 -24.16 7.04 20.79
N GLU A 482 -25.21 6.22 20.87
CA GLU A 482 -26.31 6.40 21.85
C GLU A 482 -25.93 6.04 23.30
N LEU A 483 -24.79 5.35 23.48
CA LEU A 483 -24.27 4.97 24.79
C LEU A 483 -23.09 5.84 25.23
N LEU A 484 -22.30 6.34 24.28
CA LEU A 484 -21.10 7.12 24.54
C LEU A 484 -21.36 8.39 25.35
N GLY A 485 -22.50 9.08 25.14
CA GLY A 485 -22.91 10.22 25.98
C GLY A 485 -23.20 9.88 27.46
N ILE A 486 -23.32 8.59 27.81
CA ILE A 486 -23.41 8.09 29.19
C ILE A 486 -22.01 7.84 29.76
N TRP A 487 -21.09 7.31 28.94
CA TRP A 487 -19.73 6.96 29.33
C TRP A 487 -18.78 8.16 29.16
N ARG A 488 -18.90 9.15 30.06
CA ARG A 488 -18.21 10.47 30.06
C ARG A 488 -16.65 10.49 30.03
N ARG A 489 -15.98 9.36 29.81
CA ARG A 489 -14.52 9.24 29.60
C ARG A 489 -14.13 8.37 28.41
N CYS A 490 -15.11 7.91 27.61
CA CYS A 490 -14.89 6.97 26.52
C CYS A 490 -14.51 7.69 25.22
N VAL A 491 -13.41 7.26 24.59
CA VAL A 491 -12.96 7.73 23.27
C VAL A 491 -13.50 6.79 22.19
N HIS A 492 -14.27 7.29 21.23
CA HIS A 492 -14.69 6.54 20.05
C HIS A 492 -13.74 6.86 18.90
N VAL A 493 -12.87 5.90 18.59
CA VAL A 493 -11.96 5.93 17.45
C VAL A 493 -12.55 5.09 16.32
N SER A 494 -12.64 5.62 15.10
CA SER A 494 -12.95 4.82 13.91
C SER A 494 -11.90 5.05 12.84
N VAL A 495 -11.44 3.97 12.20
CA VAL A 495 -10.55 4.05 11.03
C VAL A 495 -11.32 4.41 9.75
N ASN A 496 -12.67 4.39 9.81
CA ASN A 496 -13.56 4.70 8.71
C ASN A 496 -13.99 6.17 8.76
N SER A 497 -13.07 7.07 8.39
CA SER A 497 -13.36 8.49 8.30
C SER A 497 -14.28 8.80 7.11
N PRO A 498 -15.35 9.62 7.28
CA PRO A 498 -16.17 10.05 6.15
C PRO A 498 -15.42 11.02 5.20
N LEU A 499 -14.23 11.51 5.59
CA LEU A 499 -13.45 12.54 4.90
C LEU A 499 -13.32 12.28 3.40
N LEU A 500 -12.69 11.17 3.03
CA LEU A 500 -12.37 10.85 1.63
C LEU A 500 -13.66 10.78 0.79
N ARG A 501 -14.65 10.01 1.27
CA ARG A 501 -15.95 9.84 0.61
C ARG A 501 -16.73 11.15 0.44
N ASP A 502 -16.65 12.06 1.40
CA ASP A 502 -17.29 13.37 1.30
C ASP A 502 -16.54 14.30 0.34
N THR A 503 -15.20 14.24 0.29
CA THR A 503 -14.40 15.00 -0.68
C THR A 503 -14.60 14.50 -2.11
N ASP A 504 -14.68 13.20 -2.34
CA ASP A 504 -14.96 12.64 -3.67
C ASP A 504 -16.37 12.97 -4.16
N ARG A 505 -17.34 13.09 -3.23
CA ARG A 505 -18.75 13.34 -3.53
C ARG A 505 -19.10 14.81 -3.73
N TYR A 506 -18.48 15.71 -2.97
CA TYR A 506 -18.84 17.14 -2.94
C TYR A 506 -17.72 18.05 -3.46
N GLY A 507 -16.58 17.48 -3.86
CA GLY A 507 -15.34 18.23 -4.10
C GLY A 507 -14.67 18.62 -2.78
N LEU A 508 -13.36 18.84 -2.84
CA LEU A 508 -12.49 19.02 -1.67
C LEU A 508 -13.01 20.01 -0.59
N PRO A 509 -13.38 21.28 -0.90
CA PRO A 509 -13.77 22.24 0.14
C PRO A 509 -15.11 21.90 0.80
N MET A 510 -16.10 21.46 0.03
CA MET A 510 -17.43 21.11 0.55
C MET A 510 -17.42 19.75 1.26
N GLY A 511 -16.56 18.83 0.84
CA GLY A 511 -16.34 17.55 1.53
C GLY A 511 -15.67 17.72 2.89
N LEU A 512 -14.65 18.58 2.96
CA LEU A 512 -14.04 19.01 4.23
C LEU A 512 -15.07 19.65 5.16
N ALA A 513 -15.90 20.58 4.65
CA ALA A 513 -16.97 21.21 5.43
C ALA A 513 -18.04 20.21 5.90
N SER A 514 -18.50 19.30 5.03
CA SER A 514 -19.45 18.22 5.37
C SER A 514 -18.89 17.32 6.48
N THR A 515 -17.63 16.93 6.35
CA THR A 515 -16.90 16.11 7.33
C THR A 515 -16.79 16.83 8.68
N GLY A 516 -16.36 18.10 8.68
CA GLY A 516 -16.28 18.91 9.89
C GLY A 516 -17.62 19.03 10.60
N LEU A 517 -18.70 19.33 9.87
CA LEU A 517 -20.06 19.41 10.43
C LEU A 517 -20.54 18.06 11.01
N LYS A 518 -20.26 16.94 10.35
CA LYS A 518 -20.57 15.59 10.86
C LYS A 518 -19.80 15.28 12.15
N LEU A 519 -18.50 15.58 12.18
CA LEU A 519 -17.65 15.35 13.36
C LEU A 519 -18.11 16.22 14.55
N ILE A 520 -18.37 17.50 14.32
CA ILE A 520 -18.92 18.42 15.34
C ILE A 520 -20.28 17.91 15.83
N SER A 521 -21.18 17.51 14.93
CA SER A 521 -22.51 17.01 15.26
C SER A 521 -22.49 15.72 16.09
N ARG A 522 -21.54 14.79 15.84
CA ARG A 522 -21.34 13.61 16.70
C ARG A 522 -20.77 14.00 18.07
N ASN A 523 -19.77 14.88 18.11
CA ASN A 523 -19.14 15.30 19.37
C ASN A 523 -20.10 16.08 20.29
N LEU A 524 -21.01 16.89 19.72
CA LEU A 524 -22.06 17.60 20.48
C LEU A 524 -23.05 16.68 21.21
N LYS A 525 -23.07 15.36 20.93
CA LYS A 525 -23.87 14.37 21.69
C LYS A 525 -23.22 13.93 23.01
N GLY A 526 -22.08 14.51 23.39
CA GLY A 526 -21.33 14.15 24.60
C GLY A 526 -20.40 12.93 24.42
N CYS A 527 -20.12 12.56 23.17
CA CYS A 527 -19.15 11.55 22.77
C CYS A 527 -17.85 12.24 22.33
N LEU A 528 -16.67 11.72 22.69
CA LEU A 528 -15.43 12.12 22.01
C LEU A 528 -15.22 11.20 20.79
N TYR A 529 -15.64 11.64 19.61
CA TYR A 529 -15.48 10.91 18.35
C TYR A 529 -14.29 11.44 17.55
N LEU A 530 -13.31 10.58 17.28
CA LEU A 530 -12.08 10.91 16.57
C LEU A 530 -11.86 9.94 15.38
N PRO A 531 -11.72 10.43 14.14
CA PRO A 531 -11.28 9.61 13.03
C PRO A 531 -9.78 9.31 13.18
N ALA A 532 -9.41 8.03 13.15
CA ALA A 532 -8.03 7.62 12.98
C ALA A 532 -7.70 7.56 11.48
N PHE A 533 -6.55 8.11 11.10
CA PHE A 533 -6.03 8.02 9.75
C PHE A 533 -4.81 7.10 9.73
N PHE A 534 -4.70 6.27 8.70
CA PHE A 534 -3.48 5.50 8.45
C PHE A 534 -2.29 6.45 8.27
N ALA A 535 -1.18 6.14 8.92
CA ALA A 535 0.12 6.78 8.72
C ALA A 535 1.22 5.71 8.79
N PRO A 536 2.23 5.71 7.90
CA PRO A 536 3.39 4.86 8.06
C PRO A 536 4.16 5.24 9.33
N ASN A 537 4.63 4.25 10.09
CA ASN A 537 5.38 4.48 11.33
C ASN A 537 6.43 3.38 11.53
N SER A 538 7.71 3.76 11.50
CA SER A 538 8.84 2.83 11.61
C SER A 538 8.89 2.10 12.95
N ASP A 539 8.59 2.80 14.04
CA ASP A 539 8.63 2.24 15.41
C ASP A 539 7.57 1.14 15.59
N CYS A 540 6.38 1.34 15.03
CA CYS A 540 5.30 0.36 15.00
C CYS A 540 5.67 -0.88 14.19
N LEU A 541 6.30 -0.72 13.02
CA LEU A 541 6.72 -1.86 12.20
C LEU A 541 7.83 -2.65 12.91
N HIS A 542 8.81 -1.96 13.50
CA HIS A 542 9.86 -2.58 14.30
C HIS A 542 9.30 -3.30 15.53
N TRP A 543 8.37 -2.66 16.27
CA TRP A 543 7.67 -3.27 17.40
C TRP A 543 6.90 -4.52 17.01
N VAL A 544 6.26 -4.55 15.82
CA VAL A 544 5.61 -5.75 15.30
C VAL A 544 6.62 -6.84 15.00
N THR A 545 7.75 -6.53 14.34
CA THR A 545 8.81 -7.52 14.08
C THR A 545 9.35 -8.10 15.39
N GLU A 546 9.67 -7.28 16.39
CA GLU A 546 10.09 -7.77 17.71
C GLU A 546 9.01 -8.62 18.40
N SER A 547 7.75 -8.23 18.30
CA SER A 547 6.63 -8.94 18.97
C SER A 547 6.33 -10.30 18.33
N VAL A 548 6.61 -10.44 17.04
CA VAL A 548 6.57 -11.73 16.32
C VAL A 548 7.74 -12.62 16.73
N GLU A 549 8.97 -12.13 16.71
CA GLU A 549 10.15 -12.91 17.13
C GLU A 549 10.08 -13.32 18.62
N ARG A 550 9.51 -12.49 19.48
CA ARG A 550 9.21 -12.83 20.89
C ARG A 550 8.00 -13.76 21.06
N CYS A 551 7.41 -14.25 19.98
CA CYS A 551 6.24 -15.15 19.94
C CYS A 551 4.98 -14.58 20.64
N GLN A 552 4.86 -13.26 20.76
CA GLN A 552 3.73 -12.58 21.41
C GLN A 552 2.61 -12.23 20.42
N LEU A 553 2.97 -12.03 19.15
CA LEU A 553 2.10 -11.64 18.05
C LEU A 553 2.26 -12.62 16.88
N ARG A 554 1.18 -12.93 16.17
CA ARG A 554 1.23 -13.74 14.94
C ARG A 554 0.31 -13.19 13.85
N PRO A 555 0.62 -13.40 12.56
CA PRO A 555 -0.30 -13.07 11.49
C PRO A 555 -1.61 -13.88 11.60
N VAL A 556 -2.72 -13.28 11.16
CA VAL A 556 -4.02 -13.93 11.07
C VAL A 556 -4.45 -13.90 9.60
N ILE A 557 -3.99 -14.91 8.86
CA ILE A 557 -4.35 -15.12 7.46
C ILE A 557 -5.67 -15.89 7.39
N ASP A 558 -6.55 -15.41 6.50
CA ASP A 558 -7.83 -16.01 6.15
C ASP A 558 -7.69 -16.91 4.90
N GLU A 559 -6.89 -16.48 3.92
CA GLU A 559 -6.55 -17.24 2.69
C GLU A 559 -5.33 -16.63 1.98
N VAL A 560 -4.61 -17.46 1.21
CA VAL A 560 -3.48 -17.08 0.36
C VAL A 560 -3.82 -17.42 -1.09
N PHE A 561 -3.62 -16.49 -2.01
CA PHE A 561 -3.78 -16.68 -3.45
C PHE A 561 -2.42 -16.54 -4.16
N PRO A 562 -2.16 -17.26 -5.26
CA PRO A 562 -1.02 -16.98 -6.12
C PRO A 562 -1.20 -15.63 -6.82
N PHE A 563 -0.10 -14.95 -7.19
CA PHE A 563 -0.14 -13.66 -7.89
C PHE A 563 -0.99 -13.66 -9.18
N SER A 564 -1.12 -14.80 -9.87
CA SER A 564 -1.98 -14.97 -11.04
C SER A 564 -3.49 -14.88 -10.75
N GLU A 565 -3.91 -14.96 -9.48
CA GLU A 565 -5.32 -14.95 -9.06
C GLU A 565 -5.71 -13.72 -8.23
N LEU A 566 -4.93 -12.63 -8.30
CA LEU A 566 -5.23 -11.37 -7.60
C LEU A 566 -6.68 -10.87 -7.76
N PRO A 567 -7.34 -10.95 -8.95
CA PRO A 567 -8.74 -10.54 -9.06
C PRO A 567 -9.69 -11.30 -8.12
N LYS A 568 -9.47 -12.60 -7.87
CA LYS A 568 -10.30 -13.39 -6.93
C LYS A 568 -10.09 -12.92 -5.48
N ALA A 569 -8.87 -12.55 -5.13
CA ALA A 569 -8.57 -11.97 -3.81
C ALA A 569 -9.26 -10.60 -3.62
N TYR A 570 -9.37 -9.80 -4.68
CA TYR A 570 -10.16 -8.56 -4.67
C TYR A 570 -11.66 -8.82 -4.52
N GLU A 571 -12.23 -9.77 -5.28
CA GLU A 571 -13.63 -10.18 -5.11
C GLU A 571 -13.92 -10.63 -3.67
N LYS A 572 -13.03 -11.44 -3.08
CA LYS A 572 -13.13 -11.88 -1.69
C LYS A 572 -13.08 -10.71 -0.69
N VAL A 573 -12.14 -9.78 -0.85
CA VAL A 573 -12.00 -8.65 0.07
C VAL A 573 -13.15 -7.64 -0.09
N GLY A 574 -13.57 -7.36 -1.33
CA GLY A 574 -14.73 -6.52 -1.63
C GLY A 574 -16.05 -7.08 -1.10
N ALA A 575 -16.16 -8.40 -0.97
CA ALA A 575 -17.28 -9.03 -0.28
C ALA A 575 -17.33 -8.73 1.24
N MET A 576 -16.26 -8.23 1.87
CA MET A 576 -16.21 -7.74 3.26
C MET A 576 -16.63 -8.75 4.34
N HIS A 577 -16.45 -10.06 4.10
CA HIS A 577 -16.80 -11.15 5.04
C HIS A 577 -15.59 -11.97 5.57
N GLY A 578 -14.35 -11.63 5.18
CA GLY A 578 -13.14 -12.37 5.54
C GLY A 578 -12.72 -12.25 7.02
N LYS A 579 -11.96 -13.22 7.53
CA LYS A 579 -11.55 -13.32 8.95
C LYS A 579 -10.03 -13.17 9.14
N GLY A 580 -9.55 -11.94 8.99
CA GLY A 580 -8.13 -11.61 9.11
C GLY A 580 -7.65 -10.94 7.83
N LYS A 581 -6.64 -11.54 7.19
CA LYS A 581 -5.97 -11.02 5.99
C LYS A 581 -6.04 -11.97 4.81
N THR A 582 -6.28 -11.41 3.63
CA THR A 582 -6.07 -12.10 2.34
C THR A 582 -4.69 -11.72 1.83
N VAL A 583 -3.88 -12.72 1.48
CA VAL A 583 -2.48 -12.58 1.09
C VAL A 583 -2.27 -13.06 -0.35
N ILE A 584 -1.29 -12.46 -1.03
CA ILE A 584 -0.87 -12.77 -2.39
C ILE A 584 0.57 -13.25 -2.34
N ASP A 585 0.80 -14.47 -2.80
CA ASP A 585 2.10 -15.12 -2.84
C ASP A 585 2.65 -15.12 -4.28
N PHE A 586 3.89 -14.65 -4.45
CA PHE A 586 4.57 -14.60 -5.76
C PHE A 586 5.48 -15.82 -5.96
N GLU A 587 5.87 -16.52 -4.89
CA GLU A 587 6.78 -17.69 -4.91
C GLU A 587 6.03 -18.99 -5.26
N THR A 588 4.70 -18.99 -5.17
CA THR A 588 3.82 -20.07 -5.69
C THR A 588 3.73 -20.15 -7.23
N GLN A 589 4.41 -19.28 -7.97
CA GLN A 589 4.60 -19.46 -9.42
C GLN A 589 5.64 -20.56 -9.69
N HIS A 590 5.16 -21.77 -9.99
CA HIS A 590 5.98 -22.79 -10.66
C HIS A 590 6.56 -22.19 -11.96
N LEU A 591 7.88 -22.24 -12.11
CA LEU A 591 8.61 -21.73 -13.28
C LEU A 591 8.46 -22.61 -14.54
N ASP A 592 7.55 -23.59 -14.50
CA ASP A 592 7.34 -24.60 -15.55
C ASP A 592 6.19 -24.25 -16.53
N GLN A 593 5.69 -23.00 -16.48
CA GLN A 593 4.73 -22.46 -17.45
C GLN A 593 5.06 -21.02 -17.84
N PHE A 594 6.06 -20.85 -18.72
CA PHE A 594 5.97 -20.03 -19.95
C PHE A 594 7.12 -20.36 -20.91
#